data_AF-A0A0E2B927-F1
#
_entry.id   AF-A0A0E2B927-F1
#
_cell.length_a   1.000
_cell.length_b   1.000
_cell.length_c   1.000
_cell.angle_alpha   90.00
_cell.angle_beta   90.00
_cell.angle_gamma   90.00
#
_symmetry.space_group_name_H-M   'P 1'
#
loop_
_entity.id
_entity.type
_entity.pdbx_description
1 polymer ?
#
loop_
_entity_poly.entity_id
_entity_poly.type
_entity_poly.pdbx_seq_one_letter_code
_entity_poly.pdbx_strand_id
1 'polypeptide(L)'
;MSEQKKRLKTILLDFKGNQREFGVTIGKSKQTISGWLSGRFPIPEDAAITIEMVHGYRRQWLLEGKLPEKVIRRIQTSRTKTKEFELEKTLLKKITSKEGLPKMIEILTILPKKEFEIAQRLIFSLGKQEIENN
;
A
#
# COMPACT_ATOMS: atom_id res chain seq x y z
N MET A 1 25.87 -4.42 18.17
CA MET A 1 24.59 -5.19 18.21
C MET A 1 23.43 -4.44 18.88
N SER A 2 23.64 -3.72 19.98
CA SER A 2 22.56 -2.98 20.69
C SER A 2 21.79 -1.99 19.80
N GLU A 3 22.48 -1.32 18.88
CA GLU A 3 21.87 -0.27 18.05
C GLU A 3 20.99 -0.83 16.92
N GLN A 4 21.35 -1.98 16.32
CA GLN A 4 20.49 -2.66 15.34
C GLN A 4 19.14 -3.04 15.94
N LYS A 5 19.14 -3.53 17.20
CA LYS A 5 17.91 -3.87 17.92
C LYS A 5 17.01 -2.65 18.13
N LYS A 6 17.60 -1.50 18.50
CA LYS A 6 16.86 -0.26 18.73
C LYS A 6 16.21 0.22 17.44
N ARG A 7 16.99 0.22 16.35
CA ARG A 7 16.52 0.60 15.01
C ARG A 7 15.42 -0.33 14.50
N LEU A 8 15.56 -1.65 14.66
CA LEU A 8 14.51 -2.60 14.33
C LEU A 8 13.23 -2.38 15.16
N LYS A 9 13.37 -2.00 16.44
CA LYS A 9 12.22 -1.66 17.29
C LYS A 9 11.48 -0.43 16.76
N THR A 10 12.18 0.59 16.26
CA THR A 10 11.57 1.75 15.57
C THR A 10 10.75 1.30 14.37
N ILE A 11 11.28 0.41 13.53
CA ILE A 11 10.58 -0.12 12.35
C ILE A 11 9.29 -0.85 12.76
N LEU A 12 9.34 -1.68 13.81
CA LEU A 12 8.17 -2.42 14.28
C LEU A 12 7.08 -1.51 14.87
N LEU A 13 7.48 -0.42 15.54
CA LEU A 13 6.53 0.58 16.05
C LEU A 13 5.79 1.28 14.89
N ASP A 14 6.50 1.64 13.82
CA ASP A 14 5.91 2.26 12.62
C ASP A 14 5.02 1.27 11.83
N PHE A 15 5.38 -0.01 11.81
CA PHE A 15 4.60 -1.05 11.14
C PHE A 15 3.21 -1.28 11.76
N LYS A 16 2.96 -0.92 13.03
CA LYS A 16 1.68 -1.13 13.76
C LYS A 16 1.10 -2.55 13.59
N GLY A 17 1.94 -3.57 13.75
CA GLY A 17 1.55 -4.99 13.70
C GLY A 17 2.44 -5.82 14.60
N ASN A 18 2.21 -7.14 14.68
CA ASN A 18 3.01 -8.01 15.55
C ASN A 18 4.26 -8.58 14.85
N GLN A 19 5.17 -9.19 15.63
CA GLN A 19 6.43 -9.76 15.11
C GLN A 19 6.22 -10.85 14.06
N ARG A 20 5.12 -11.61 14.13
CA ARG A 20 4.80 -12.66 13.15
C ARG A 20 4.39 -12.02 11.83
N GLU A 21 3.48 -11.06 11.86
CA GLU A 21 3.05 -10.32 10.68
C GLU A 21 4.22 -9.61 10.01
N PHE A 22 5.07 -8.93 10.78
CA PHE A 22 6.28 -8.31 10.26
C PHE A 22 7.20 -9.33 9.60
N GLY A 23 7.46 -10.47 10.28
CA GLY A 23 8.27 -11.55 9.73
C GLY A 23 7.76 -12.05 8.37
N VAL A 24 6.44 -12.24 8.23
CA VAL A 24 5.81 -12.66 6.96
C VAL A 24 6.13 -11.68 5.83
N THR A 25 6.10 -10.36 6.08
CA THR A 25 6.37 -9.35 5.03
C THR A 25 7.79 -9.40 4.47
N ILE A 26 8.75 -9.98 5.20
CA ILE A 26 10.16 -10.07 4.81
C ILE A 26 10.65 -11.53 4.70
N GLY A 27 9.73 -12.50 4.67
CA GLY A 27 10.06 -13.92 4.50
C GLY A 27 10.84 -14.54 5.66
N LYS A 28 10.61 -14.09 6.90
CA LYS A 28 11.29 -14.59 8.10
C LYS A 28 10.28 -15.05 9.16
N SER A 29 10.71 -15.97 10.03
CA SER A 29 9.86 -16.47 11.13
C SER A 29 9.75 -15.46 12.28
N LYS A 30 8.71 -15.59 13.11
CA LYS A 30 8.57 -14.81 14.36
C LYS A 30 9.80 -14.97 15.26
N GLN A 31 10.34 -16.19 15.34
CA GLN A 31 11.51 -16.53 16.15
C GLN A 31 12.75 -15.78 15.66
N THR A 32 12.91 -15.66 14.34
CA THR A 32 14.00 -14.86 13.74
C THR A 32 13.90 -13.39 14.15
N ILE A 33 12.71 -12.78 14.05
CA ILE A 33 12.49 -11.38 14.46
C ILE A 33 12.77 -11.20 15.97
N SER A 34 12.31 -12.13 16.79
CA SER A 34 12.57 -12.13 18.23
C SER A 34 14.06 -12.24 18.56
N GLY A 35 14.80 -13.08 17.82
CA GLY A 35 16.26 -13.20 17.94
C GLY A 35 16.99 -11.90 17.61
N TRP A 36 16.57 -11.17 16.58
CA TRP A 36 17.11 -9.84 16.27
C TRP A 36 16.77 -8.79 17.34
N LEU A 37 15.54 -8.78 17.85
CA LEU A 37 15.11 -7.82 18.88
C LEU A 37 15.79 -8.05 20.23
N SER A 38 16.09 -9.31 20.56
CA SER A 38 16.87 -9.65 21.75
C SER A 38 18.36 -9.39 21.57
N GLY A 39 18.83 -9.18 20.33
CA GLY A 39 20.25 -9.04 20.00
C GLY A 39 21.01 -10.36 20.06
N ARG A 40 20.30 -11.50 20.04
CA ARG A 40 20.91 -12.84 20.05
C ARG A 40 21.81 -13.07 18.84
N PHE A 41 21.41 -12.55 17.68
CA PHE A 41 22.19 -12.56 16.46
C PHE A 41 21.94 -11.27 15.67
N PRO A 42 22.91 -10.82 14.85
CA PRO A 42 22.76 -9.62 14.05
C PRO A 42 21.73 -9.80 12.92
N ILE A 43 21.24 -8.68 12.40
CA ILE A 43 20.39 -8.67 11.21
C ILE A 43 21.31 -8.88 9.99
N PRO A 44 21.10 -9.92 9.18
CA PRO A 44 21.92 -10.16 8.00
C PRO A 44 21.55 -9.18 6.86
N GLU A 45 22.49 -8.96 5.95
CA GLU A 45 22.36 -7.99 4.86
C GLU A 45 21.15 -8.26 3.96
N ASP A 46 20.89 -9.54 3.62
CA ASP A 46 19.74 -9.97 2.81
C ASP A 46 18.41 -9.53 3.44
N ALA A 47 18.29 -9.68 4.76
CA ALA A 47 17.13 -9.25 5.51
C ALA A 47 17.01 -7.71 5.54
N ALA A 48 18.12 -7.00 5.72
CA ALA A 48 18.12 -5.54 5.71
C ALA A 48 17.73 -4.96 4.35
N ILE A 49 18.20 -5.55 3.25
CA ILE A 49 17.80 -5.20 1.88
C ILE A 49 16.29 -5.44 1.70
N THR A 50 15.76 -6.57 2.18
CA THR A 50 14.33 -6.86 2.11
C THR A 50 13.49 -5.87 2.92
N ILE A 51 13.94 -5.52 4.12
CA ILE A 51 13.32 -4.49 4.97
C ILE A 51 13.33 -3.12 4.25
N GLU A 52 14.41 -2.77 3.58
CA GLU A 52 14.49 -1.53 2.79
C GLU A 52 13.48 -1.53 1.64
N MET A 53 13.38 -2.62 0.88
CA MET A 53 12.48 -2.73 -0.25
C MET A 53 11.00 -2.70 0.16
N VAL A 54 10.65 -3.38 1.26
CA VAL A 54 9.26 -3.58 1.67
C VAL A 54 8.75 -2.45 2.57
N HIS A 55 9.59 -1.94 3.48
CA HIS A 55 9.20 -0.99 4.51
C HIS A 55 9.87 0.39 4.34
N GLY A 56 10.78 0.55 3.38
CA GLY A 56 11.39 1.83 3.05
C GLY A 56 12.47 2.31 4.03
N TYR A 57 12.95 1.45 4.93
CA TYR A 57 14.01 1.78 5.89
C TYR A 57 15.39 1.47 5.31
N ARG A 58 16.29 2.44 5.24
CA ARG A 58 17.62 2.24 4.62
C ARG A 58 18.39 1.15 5.35
N ARG A 59 18.94 0.20 4.59
CA ARG A 59 19.79 -0.88 5.11
C ARG A 59 21.01 -0.32 5.82
N GLN A 60 21.65 0.72 5.28
CA GLN A 60 22.83 1.34 5.91
C GLN A 60 22.48 2.00 7.24
N TRP A 61 21.27 2.57 7.36
CA TRP A 61 20.80 3.10 8.63
C TRP A 61 20.54 1.96 9.61
N LEU A 62 19.80 0.93 9.20
CA LEU A 62 19.47 -0.22 10.06
C LEU A 62 20.73 -0.92 10.58
N LEU A 63 21.69 -1.20 9.70
CA LEU A 63 22.87 -2.00 10.02
C LEU A 63 23.99 -1.18 10.66
N GLU A 64 24.27 0.01 10.13
CA GLU A 64 25.44 0.82 10.49
C GLU A 64 25.09 2.13 11.20
N GLY A 65 23.85 2.64 11.08
CA GLY A 65 23.45 3.94 11.61
C GLY A 65 23.88 5.12 10.74
N LYS A 66 24.25 4.84 9.50
CA LYS A 66 24.63 5.86 8.52
C LYS A 66 23.45 6.19 7.63
N LEU A 67 23.47 7.38 7.04
CA LEU A 67 22.42 7.91 6.16
C LEU A 67 21.08 8.11 6.90
N PRO A 68 20.11 8.81 6.27
CA PRO A 68 18.78 8.98 6.85
C PRO A 68 18.04 7.66 7.06
N GLU A 69 17.17 7.61 8.07
CA GLU A 69 16.38 6.43 8.46
C GLU A 69 15.58 5.83 7.30
N LYS A 70 14.82 6.66 6.59
CA LYS A 70 13.96 6.23 5.48
C LYS A 70 14.59 6.58 4.14
N VAL A 71 14.36 5.71 3.17
CA VAL A 71 14.55 6.05 1.77
C VAL A 71 13.48 7.09 1.45
N ILE A 72 13.91 8.29 1.03
CA ILE A 72 12.99 9.27 0.44
C ILE A 72 12.60 8.71 -0.92
N ARG A 73 11.64 7.80 -0.92
CA ARG A 73 11.00 7.25 -2.11
C ARG A 73 9.54 7.65 -1.98
N ARG A 74 8.98 8.30 -3.00
CA ARG A 74 7.53 8.47 -3.20
C ARG A 74 6.88 7.11 -3.45
N ILE A 75 7.11 6.13 -2.58
CA ILE A 75 6.51 4.81 -2.67
C ILE A 75 5.37 4.81 -1.67
N GLN A 76 4.17 4.96 -2.24
CA GLN A 76 2.89 4.78 -1.60
C GLN A 76 2.90 3.46 -0.82
N THR A 77 2.82 3.61 0.49
CA THR A 77 2.80 2.56 1.50
C THR A 77 1.74 1.51 1.20
N SER A 78 2.15 0.24 1.28
CA SER A 78 1.37 -0.99 1.06
C SER A 78 0.08 -1.12 1.89
N ARG A 79 -0.13 -0.30 2.92
CA ARG A 79 -1.40 -0.26 3.68
C ARG A 79 -2.52 0.53 3.02
N THR A 80 -2.19 1.55 2.24
CA THR A 80 -3.19 2.28 1.44
C THR A 80 -3.64 1.40 0.28
N LYS A 81 -2.70 0.65 -0.32
CA LYS A 81 -2.98 -0.33 -1.38
C LYS A 81 -4.01 -1.37 -0.98
N THR A 82 -4.08 -1.89 0.25
CA THR A 82 -5.08 -2.92 0.57
C THR A 82 -6.50 -2.35 0.58
N LYS A 83 -6.71 -1.14 1.12
CA LYS A 83 -8.03 -0.50 1.12
C LYS A 83 -8.41 0.03 -0.26
N GLU A 84 -7.46 0.65 -0.98
CA GLU A 84 -7.65 1.08 -2.36
C GLU A 84 -7.90 -0.11 -3.29
N PHE A 85 -7.18 -1.22 -3.13
CA PHE A 85 -7.40 -2.45 -3.90
C PHE A 85 -8.75 -3.11 -3.59
N GLU A 86 -9.20 -3.14 -2.34
CA GLU A 86 -10.55 -3.65 -2.01
C GLU A 86 -11.65 -2.72 -2.52
N LEU A 87 -11.44 -1.40 -2.49
CA LEU A 87 -12.32 -0.41 -3.12
C LEU A 87 -12.37 -0.59 -4.65
N GLU A 88 -11.21 -0.69 -5.30
CA GLU A 88 -11.05 -0.93 -6.73
C GLU A 88 -11.71 -2.25 -7.14
N LYS A 89 -11.51 -3.33 -6.37
CA LYS A 89 -12.16 -4.63 -6.61
C LYS A 89 -13.68 -4.55 -6.48
N THR A 90 -14.17 -3.79 -5.50
CA THR A 90 -15.61 -3.57 -5.31
C THR A 90 -16.20 -2.73 -6.45
N LEU A 91 -15.49 -1.69 -6.88
CA LEU A 91 -15.89 -0.86 -8.01
C LEU A 91 -15.90 -1.64 -9.33
N LEU A 92 -14.84 -2.41 -9.60
CA LEU A 92 -14.76 -3.28 -10.77
C LEU A 92 -15.90 -4.27 -10.80
N LYS A 93 -16.21 -4.94 -9.67
CA LYS A 93 -17.37 -5.83 -9.58
C LYS A 93 -18.68 -5.13 -9.95
N LYS A 94 -18.94 -3.94 -9.39
CA LYS A 94 -20.14 -3.13 -9.70
C LYS A 94 -20.21 -2.71 -11.17
N ILE A 95 -19.06 -2.38 -11.75
CA ILE A 95 -18.95 -2.02 -13.17
C ILE A 95 -19.28 -3.22 -14.06
N THR A 96 -18.66 -4.37 -13.78
CA THR A 96 -18.83 -5.58 -14.60
C THR A 96 -20.20 -6.23 -14.41
N SER A 97 -20.85 -6.06 -13.27
CA SER A 97 -22.16 -6.68 -12.98
C SER A 97 -23.34 -5.96 -13.63
N LYS A 98 -23.17 -4.71 -14.07
CA LYS A 98 -24.25 -3.94 -14.72
C LYS A 98 -24.10 -4.06 -16.23
N GLU A 99 -25.08 -4.71 -16.86
CA GLU A 99 -25.13 -4.85 -18.31
C GLU A 99 -25.03 -3.48 -19.00
N GLY A 100 -24.20 -3.39 -20.04
CA GLY A 100 -23.94 -2.15 -20.79
C GLY A 100 -23.02 -1.12 -20.12
N LEU A 101 -22.78 -1.18 -18.80
CA LEU A 101 -21.91 -0.24 -18.09
C LEU A 101 -20.43 -0.32 -18.52
N PRO A 102 -19.82 -1.51 -18.72
CA PRO A 102 -18.46 -1.60 -19.26
C PRO A 102 -18.33 -0.91 -20.62
N LYS A 103 -19.31 -1.12 -21.51
CA LYS A 103 -19.30 -0.54 -22.84
C LYS A 103 -19.46 0.99 -22.81
N MET A 104 -20.30 1.49 -21.91
CA MET A 104 -20.43 2.94 -21.69
C MET A 104 -19.11 3.55 -21.21
N ILE A 105 -18.39 2.90 -20.28
CA ILE A 105 -17.09 3.39 -19.81
C ILE A 105 -16.07 3.42 -20.95
N GLU A 106 -15.99 2.37 -21.79
CA GLU A 106 -15.13 2.36 -22.97
C GLU A 106 -15.39 3.53 -23.92
N ILE A 107 -16.66 3.91 -24.12
CA ILE A 107 -17.02 5.05 -24.95
C ILE A 107 -16.58 6.35 -24.27
N LEU A 108 -16.84 6.51 -22.98
CA LEU A 108 -16.49 7.72 -22.24
C LEU A 108 -14.98 7.96 -22.19
N THR A 109 -14.14 6.91 -22.17
CA THR A 109 -12.68 7.06 -22.12
C THR A 109 -12.05 7.56 -23.41
N ILE A 110 -12.74 7.43 -24.56
CA ILE A 110 -12.24 7.87 -25.87
C ILE A 110 -12.82 9.22 -26.31
N LEU A 111 -13.80 9.78 -25.58
CA LEU A 111 -14.40 11.05 -25.93
C LEU A 111 -13.40 12.21 -25.77
N PRO A 112 -13.42 13.21 -26.67
CA PRO A 112 -12.71 14.45 -26.42
C PRO A 112 -13.34 15.19 -25.22
N LYS A 113 -12.53 16.06 -24.59
CA LYS A 113 -12.85 16.66 -23.30
C LYS A 113 -14.23 17.34 -23.26
N LYS A 114 -14.59 18.06 -24.33
CA LYS A 114 -15.85 18.81 -24.41
C LYS A 114 -17.05 17.87 -24.42
N GLU A 115 -16.98 16.80 -25.20
CA GLU A 115 -18.02 15.78 -25.32
C GLU A 115 -18.13 14.95 -24.04
N PHE A 116 -17.00 14.63 -23.39
CA PHE A 116 -16.96 13.97 -22.09
C PHE A 116 -17.68 14.79 -21.02
N GLU A 117 -17.40 16.10 -20.93
CA GLU A 117 -18.04 16.99 -19.96
C GLU A 117 -19.56 17.09 -20.17
N ILE A 118 -20.02 17.10 -21.43
CA ILE A 118 -21.45 17.10 -21.76
C ILE A 118 -22.10 15.78 -21.34
N ALA A 119 -21.50 14.64 -21.71
CA ALA A 119 -22.01 13.31 -21.34
C ALA A 119 -22.05 13.13 -19.82
N GLN A 120 -21.03 13.60 -19.10
CA GLN A 120 -20.97 13.56 -17.64
C GLN A 120 -22.10 14.37 -17.00
N ARG A 121 -22.37 15.58 -17.50
CA ARG A 121 -23.47 16.43 -16.99
C ARG A 121 -24.83 15.76 -17.19
N LEU A 122 -25.05 15.16 -18.36
CA LEU A 122 -26.30 14.44 -18.65
C LEU A 122 -26.51 13.24 -17.71
N ILE A 123 -25.48 12.42 -17.51
CA ILE A 123 -25.52 11.27 -16.60
C ILE A 123 -25.85 11.74 -15.16
N PHE A 124 -25.20 12.81 -14.69
CA PHE A 124 -25.48 13.35 -13.36
C PHE A 124 -26.86 13.99 -13.23
N SER A 125 -27.40 14.63 -14.27
CA SER A 125 -28.75 15.19 -14.21
C SER A 125 -29.81 14.10 -14.09
N LEU A 126 -29.63 12.97 -14.76
CA LEU A 126 -30.55 11.82 -14.67
C LEU A 126 -30.50 11.18 -13.27
N GLY A 127 -29.32 11.04 -12.68
CA GLY A 127 -29.18 10.50 -11.32
C GLY A 127 -29.79 11.38 -10.22
N LYS A 128 -29.89 12.70 -10.42
CA LYS A 128 -30.57 13.60 -9.47
C LYS A 128 -32.09 13.47 -9.51
N GLN A 129 -32.67 13.23 -10.69
CA GLN A 129 -34.12 13.06 -10.86
C GLN A 129 -34.67 11.76 -10.26
N GLU A 130 -33.86 10.70 -10.13
CA GLU A 130 -34.27 9.45 -9.45
C GLU A 130 -34.29 9.55 -7.92
N ILE A 131 -33.53 10.47 -7.32
CA ILE A 131 -33.44 10.65 -5.86
C ILE A 131 -34.57 11.57 -5.34
N GLU A 132 -35.09 12.46 -6.18
CA GLU A 132 -36.22 13.35 -5.84
C GLU A 132 -37.60 12.73 -6.09
N ASN A 133 -37.68 11.62 -6.82
CA ASN A 133 -38.94 10.92 -7.18
C ASN A 133 -39.17 9.60 -6.42
N ASN A 134 -38.36 9.30 -5.39
CA ASN A 134 -38.48 8.16 -4.47
C ASN A 134 -38.47 8.66 -3.02
#